data_AF-K9ARU2-F1
#
_entry.id   AF-K9ARU2-F1
#
_cell.length_a   1.000
_cell.length_b   1.000
_cell.length_c   1.000
_cell.angle_alpha   90.00
_cell.angle_beta   90.00
_cell.angle_gamma   90.00
#
_symmetry.space_group_name_H-M   'P 1'
#
loop_
_entity.id
_entity.type
_entity.pdbx_description
1 polymer ?
#
loop_
_entity_poly.entity_id
_entity_poly.type
_entity_poly.pdbx_seq_one_letter_code
_entity_poly.pdbx_strand_id
1 'polypeptide(L)'
;MLFIETEPLAPAGRFAEWIPDATIIRPFAGDRLPDRVAEPLIVFGCALERGGDEAMPWLPQVRALLVQAVEDSLPTLAIGLGAQQLALATGGRVTMPKKTLETFGWIAHIGDISVEKTPAGETDPLVAALGVDVKSIGAGWNDLRVRPKGAAQVFTHSPTHSSTRPQIFRVGSAAWGVTFHPEATGDDVARWLGIFAPETSDDGIALRVDNVRMFLSKITESSRQLAESFSALAARGPRLDSTEIISQDEADSAAEAKAASALDTLAGELLAPTAATERMRALAVLDAICTTTRPRFTCTSSGGMTIARLDEGGGDRFGIARTDDGVLLWAFDHESPMNIAETGEVWPGLLEGLPEPLVPLCESEKLNGEPGTPSITLALWSTGETWQHGAPKVREGIRPEETDSMLGSVKAARTGADIAEDFGHYYDLDLTSRDVDPLLAGTPLTPAMAAQIRAEADWDHVRTVAEAAGYPVA
;
A
#
# COMPACT_ATOMS: atom_id res chain seq x y z
N MET A 1 0.25 -21.16 -23.73
CA MET A 1 1.01 -19.93 -23.48
C MET A 1 2.48 -20.28 -23.61
N LEU A 2 3.28 -19.40 -24.20
CA LEU A 2 4.70 -19.66 -24.44
C LEU A 2 5.56 -18.83 -23.48
N PHE A 3 6.49 -19.47 -22.79
CA PHE A 3 7.51 -18.84 -21.96
C PHE A 3 8.87 -18.93 -22.66
N ILE A 4 9.60 -17.82 -22.70
CA ILE A 4 10.99 -17.76 -23.12
C ILE A 4 11.83 -17.34 -21.92
N GLU A 5 12.64 -18.26 -21.40
CA GLU A 5 13.63 -17.96 -20.37
C GLU A 5 14.94 -17.60 -21.06
N THR A 6 15.30 -16.31 -21.08
CA THR A 6 16.48 -15.88 -21.85
C THR A 6 17.81 -16.23 -21.19
N GLU A 7 17.79 -16.61 -19.92
CA GLU A 7 18.97 -16.97 -19.12
C GLU A 7 18.56 -17.77 -17.85
N PRO A 8 19.49 -18.52 -17.20
CA PRO A 8 19.15 -19.48 -16.13
C PRO A 8 18.90 -18.90 -14.72
N LEU A 9 19.23 -17.63 -14.43
CA LEU A 9 19.14 -17.04 -13.09
C LEU A 9 17.82 -16.33 -12.78
N ALA A 10 17.01 -15.93 -13.75
CA ALA A 10 15.60 -15.59 -13.54
C ALA A 10 14.74 -16.50 -14.42
N PRO A 11 14.59 -17.78 -14.03
CA PRO A 11 13.62 -18.66 -14.67
C PRO A 11 12.20 -18.17 -14.39
N ALA A 12 11.20 -18.79 -15.02
CA ALA A 12 9.80 -18.43 -14.82
C ALA A 12 9.31 -18.53 -13.36
N GLY A 13 10.07 -19.20 -12.48
CA GLY A 13 9.84 -19.18 -11.03
C GLY A 13 8.38 -19.50 -10.68
N ARG A 14 7.77 -18.67 -9.85
CA ARG A 14 6.36 -18.82 -9.45
C ARG A 14 5.36 -18.75 -10.60
N PHE A 15 5.70 -18.07 -11.71
CA PHE A 15 4.81 -18.03 -12.88
C PHE A 15 4.66 -19.41 -13.52
N ALA A 16 5.67 -20.28 -13.44
CA ALA A 16 5.55 -21.67 -13.90
C ALA A 16 4.60 -22.49 -13.02
N GLU A 17 4.48 -22.15 -11.73
CA GLU A 17 3.53 -22.79 -10.81
C GLU A 17 2.10 -22.28 -11.03
N TRP A 18 1.94 -20.97 -11.25
CA TRP A 18 0.64 -20.35 -11.45
C TRP A 18 0.06 -20.57 -12.86
N ILE A 19 0.92 -20.84 -13.84
CA ILE A 19 0.56 -21.09 -15.24
C ILE A 19 1.19 -22.42 -15.68
N PRO A 20 0.71 -23.57 -15.16
CA PRO A 20 1.36 -24.88 -15.35
C PRO A 20 1.32 -25.40 -16.79
N ASP A 21 0.39 -24.91 -17.62
CA ASP A 21 0.23 -25.33 -19.01
C ASP A 21 1.12 -24.54 -20.00
N ALA A 22 2.04 -23.73 -19.49
CA ALA A 22 2.96 -22.97 -20.34
C ALA A 22 4.05 -23.87 -20.97
N THR A 23 4.28 -23.71 -22.27
CA THR A 23 5.46 -24.30 -22.93
C THR A 23 6.66 -23.42 -22.65
N ILE A 24 7.77 -23.98 -22.11
CA ILE A 24 8.98 -23.21 -21.78
C ILE A 24 10.07 -23.51 -22.80
N ILE A 25 10.64 -22.45 -23.41
CA ILE A 25 11.80 -22.50 -24.31
C ILE A 25 12.99 -21.82 -23.62
N ARG A 26 14.12 -22.53 -23.59
CA ARG A 26 15.40 -22.06 -23.01
C ARG A 26 16.47 -21.97 -24.11
N PRO A 27 16.55 -20.84 -24.84
CA PRO A 27 17.57 -20.69 -25.88
C PRO A 27 19.01 -20.80 -25.35
N PHE A 28 19.26 -20.42 -24.09
CA PHE A 28 20.56 -20.61 -23.45
C PHE A 28 20.94 -22.09 -23.25
N ALA A 29 19.95 -22.99 -23.24
CA ALA A 29 20.13 -24.44 -23.16
C ALA A 29 20.11 -25.12 -24.54
N GLY A 30 20.02 -24.35 -25.63
CA GLY A 30 20.02 -24.86 -27.00
C GLY A 30 18.63 -25.09 -27.60
N ASP A 31 17.55 -24.75 -26.90
CA ASP A 31 16.21 -24.84 -27.48
C ASP A 31 16.05 -23.86 -28.63
N ARG A 32 15.46 -24.33 -29.74
CA ARG A 32 15.23 -23.48 -30.92
C ARG A 32 14.06 -22.54 -30.65
N LEU A 33 14.31 -21.24 -30.74
CA LEU A 33 13.25 -20.23 -30.79
C LEU A 33 12.38 -20.40 -32.03
N PRO A 34 11.05 -20.21 -31.93
CA PRO A 34 10.18 -20.29 -33.09
C PRO A 34 10.48 -19.15 -34.06
N ASP A 35 10.12 -19.34 -35.33
CA ASP A 35 10.23 -18.28 -36.34
C ASP A 35 9.14 -17.21 -36.15
N ARG A 36 8.01 -17.57 -35.50
CA ARG A 36 6.89 -16.67 -35.15
C ARG A 36 6.16 -17.19 -33.90
N VAL A 37 5.65 -16.30 -33.05
CA VAL A 37 4.76 -16.66 -31.94
C VAL A 37 3.29 -16.49 -32.35
N ALA A 38 2.45 -17.48 -32.01
CA ALA A 38 1.01 -17.49 -32.31
C ALA A 38 0.13 -17.61 -31.06
N GLU A 39 0.76 -17.70 -29.90
CA GLU A 39 0.11 -17.84 -28.60
C GLU A 39 0.65 -16.79 -27.62
N PRO A 40 -0.09 -16.44 -26.56
CA PRO A 40 0.34 -15.45 -25.57
C PRO A 40 1.74 -15.75 -25.04
N LEU A 41 2.56 -14.71 -24.91
CA LEU A 41 4.01 -14.82 -24.71
C LEU A 41 4.43 -14.22 -23.37
N ILE A 42 5.27 -14.91 -22.61
CA ILE A 42 6.04 -14.32 -21.51
C ILE A 42 7.54 -14.48 -21.77
N VAL A 43 8.31 -13.40 -21.60
CA VAL A 43 9.78 -13.41 -21.77
C VAL A 43 10.44 -13.00 -20.45
N PHE A 44 11.29 -13.87 -19.90
CA PHE A 44 11.98 -13.68 -18.61
C PHE A 44 13.48 -13.43 -18.76
N GLY A 45 14.10 -12.87 -17.73
CA GLY A 45 15.56 -12.83 -17.53
C GLY A 45 16.04 -11.72 -16.59
N CYS A 46 17.26 -11.82 -16.07
CA CYS A 46 17.87 -10.93 -15.05
C CYS A 46 19.04 -10.08 -15.59
N ALA A 47 19.44 -10.25 -16.86
CA ALA A 47 20.61 -9.59 -17.48
C ALA A 47 21.94 -9.92 -16.79
N LEU A 48 22.40 -11.16 -16.93
CA LEU A 48 23.62 -11.71 -16.30
C LEU A 48 24.92 -11.01 -16.65
N GLU A 49 25.09 -10.62 -17.92
CA GLU A 49 26.38 -10.23 -18.44
C GLU A 49 26.30 -8.90 -19.18
N ARG A 50 27.34 -8.08 -19.02
CA ARG A 50 27.54 -6.82 -19.76
C ARG A 50 27.76 -7.03 -21.28
N GLY A 51 27.45 -8.20 -21.83
CA GLY A 51 27.85 -8.64 -23.17
C GLY A 51 26.83 -8.41 -24.28
N GLY A 52 25.58 -8.03 -23.96
CA GLY A 52 24.55 -7.79 -24.97
C GLY A 52 24.34 -8.98 -25.91
N ASP A 53 24.13 -8.72 -27.20
CA ASP A 53 23.85 -9.76 -28.20
C ASP A 53 25.01 -10.75 -28.41
N GLU A 54 26.25 -10.38 -28.09
CA GLU A 54 27.41 -11.28 -28.24
C GLU A 54 27.39 -12.41 -27.20
N ALA A 55 27.07 -12.08 -25.95
CA ALA A 55 26.94 -13.06 -24.87
C ALA A 55 25.62 -13.85 -24.94
N MET A 56 24.59 -13.26 -25.53
CA MET A 56 23.27 -13.86 -25.65
C MET A 56 22.80 -13.79 -27.12
N PRO A 57 23.35 -14.65 -28.01
CA PRO A 57 23.12 -14.58 -29.46
C PRO A 57 21.67 -14.80 -29.90
N TRP A 58 20.80 -15.27 -29.00
CA TRP A 58 19.37 -15.41 -29.22
C TRP A 58 18.58 -14.10 -29.03
N LEU A 59 19.12 -13.08 -28.35
CA LEU A 59 18.40 -11.83 -28.07
C LEU A 59 17.90 -11.10 -29.33
N PRO A 60 18.63 -11.03 -30.45
CA PRO A 60 18.09 -10.48 -31.69
C PRO A 60 16.80 -11.17 -32.15
N GLN A 61 16.74 -12.50 -32.07
CA GLN A 61 15.53 -13.26 -32.43
C GLN A 61 14.42 -13.05 -31.39
N VAL A 62 14.74 -13.02 -30.10
CA VAL A 62 13.76 -12.67 -29.04
C VAL A 62 13.15 -11.29 -29.28
N ARG A 63 13.96 -10.28 -29.63
CA ARG A 63 13.45 -8.96 -30.00
C ARG A 63 12.57 -8.99 -31.24
N ALA A 64 12.92 -9.78 -32.26
CA ALA A 64 12.06 -9.94 -33.44
C ALA A 64 10.70 -10.56 -33.09
N LEU A 65 10.66 -11.56 -32.20
CA LEU A 65 9.42 -12.13 -31.69
C LEU A 65 8.61 -11.11 -30.87
N LEU A 66 9.26 -10.28 -30.05
CA LEU A 66 8.59 -9.21 -29.30
C LEU A 66 8.00 -8.13 -30.22
N VAL A 67 8.71 -7.72 -31.29
CA VAL A 67 8.15 -6.81 -32.30
C VAL A 67 6.92 -7.42 -32.95
N GLN A 68 7.02 -8.66 -33.41
CA GLN A 68 5.90 -9.35 -34.05
C GLN A 68 4.70 -9.50 -33.11
N ALA A 69 4.92 -9.82 -31.84
CA ALA A 69 3.85 -9.94 -30.86
C ALA A 69 3.16 -8.59 -30.60
N VAL A 70 3.91 -7.49 -30.57
CA VAL A 70 3.35 -6.12 -30.48
C VAL A 70 2.52 -5.79 -31.72
N GLU A 71 3.04 -6.04 -32.92
CA GLU A 71 2.37 -5.77 -34.20
C GLU A 71 1.07 -6.57 -34.35
N ASP A 72 1.09 -7.84 -33.94
CA ASP A 72 -0.07 -8.74 -33.99
C ASP A 72 -1.04 -8.53 -32.81
N SER A 73 -0.76 -7.59 -31.90
CA SER A 73 -1.56 -7.37 -30.68
C SER A 73 -1.74 -8.63 -29.83
N LEU A 74 -0.70 -9.47 -29.79
CA LEU A 74 -0.68 -10.71 -29.01
C LEU A 74 -0.36 -10.38 -27.54
N PRO A 75 -1.13 -10.87 -26.55
CA PRO A 75 -0.82 -10.62 -25.15
C PRO A 75 0.60 -11.07 -24.83
N THR A 76 1.41 -10.11 -24.41
CA THR A 76 2.84 -10.30 -24.19
C THR A 76 3.27 -9.66 -22.89
N LEU A 77 3.93 -10.42 -22.01
CA LEU A 77 4.53 -9.91 -20.78
C LEU A 77 6.04 -10.11 -20.83
N ALA A 78 6.81 -9.05 -20.67
CA ALA A 78 8.26 -9.10 -20.74
C ALA A 78 8.83 -8.64 -19.39
N ILE A 79 9.55 -9.51 -18.69
CA ILE A 79 9.95 -9.34 -17.29
C ILE A 79 11.48 -9.20 -17.18
N GLY A 80 11.95 -8.24 -16.38
CA GLY A 80 13.37 -7.97 -16.15
C GLY A 80 14.12 -7.61 -17.45
N LEU A 81 15.05 -8.46 -17.86
CA LEU A 81 15.73 -8.39 -19.17
C LEU A 81 14.72 -8.44 -20.32
N GLY A 82 13.63 -9.19 -20.19
CA GLY A 82 12.54 -9.17 -21.17
C GLY A 82 12.00 -7.76 -21.40
N ALA A 83 11.71 -7.01 -20.32
CA ALA A 83 11.24 -5.62 -20.41
C ALA A 83 12.26 -4.71 -21.12
N GLN A 84 13.55 -4.90 -20.82
CA GLN A 84 14.64 -4.18 -21.50
C GLN A 84 14.63 -4.49 -23.01
N GLN A 85 14.50 -5.76 -23.39
CA GLN A 85 14.44 -6.17 -24.80
C GLN A 85 13.19 -5.63 -25.49
N LEU A 86 12.03 -5.64 -24.84
CA LEU A 86 10.79 -5.06 -25.38
C LEU A 86 10.96 -3.56 -25.65
N ALA A 87 11.54 -2.82 -24.70
CA ALA A 87 11.81 -1.40 -24.89
C ALA A 87 12.80 -1.14 -26.04
N LEU A 88 13.88 -1.90 -26.15
CA LEU A 88 14.85 -1.76 -27.25
C LEU A 88 14.22 -2.10 -28.61
N ALA A 89 13.48 -3.20 -28.68
CA ALA A 89 12.80 -3.68 -29.88
C ALA A 89 11.79 -2.66 -30.43
N THR A 90 11.17 -1.88 -29.55
CA THR A 90 10.12 -0.91 -29.90
C THR A 90 10.65 0.53 -30.00
N GLY A 91 11.97 0.69 -30.11
CA GLY A 91 12.62 1.98 -30.35
C GLY A 91 12.84 2.85 -29.10
N GLY A 92 12.65 2.27 -27.93
CA GLY A 92 13.05 2.82 -26.63
C GLY A 92 14.55 2.72 -26.38
N ARG A 93 14.95 3.00 -25.14
CA ARG A 93 16.35 2.99 -24.70
C ARG A 93 16.48 2.31 -23.34
N VAL A 94 17.61 1.66 -23.14
CA VAL A 94 18.03 1.13 -21.84
C VAL A 94 19.37 1.77 -21.52
N THR A 95 19.47 2.42 -20.37
CA THR A 95 20.66 3.20 -20.01
C THR A 95 21.11 2.88 -18.60
N MET A 96 22.42 2.77 -18.42
CA MET A 96 23.06 2.84 -17.10
C MET A 96 23.03 4.29 -16.59
N PRO A 97 22.71 4.53 -15.32
CA PRO A 97 22.88 5.85 -14.70
C PRO A 97 24.38 6.23 -14.62
N LYS A 98 24.69 7.53 -14.81
CA LYS A 98 26.07 8.06 -14.80
C LYS A 98 26.74 8.08 -13.42
N LYS A 99 25.93 8.11 -12.35
CA LYS A 99 26.36 7.84 -10.98
C LYS A 99 25.68 6.54 -10.59
N THR A 100 26.46 5.53 -10.19
CA THR A 100 25.91 4.42 -9.43
C THR A 100 25.26 5.00 -8.19
N LEU A 101 24.13 4.45 -7.77
CA LEU A 101 23.43 4.87 -6.55
C LEU A 101 24.21 4.55 -5.26
N GLU A 102 25.52 4.32 -5.35
CA GLU A 102 26.45 4.31 -4.21
C GLU A 102 26.57 5.69 -3.55
N THR A 103 26.31 6.79 -4.27
CA THR A 103 26.48 8.15 -3.72
C THR A 103 25.28 8.68 -2.91
N PHE A 104 24.16 7.95 -2.85
CA PHE A 104 22.94 8.38 -2.13
C PHE A 104 22.30 7.28 -1.26
N GLY A 105 22.99 6.17 -1.01
CA GLY A 105 22.48 5.11 -0.11
C GLY A 105 21.50 4.12 -0.75
N TRP A 106 21.32 4.11 -2.07
CA TRP A 106 20.38 3.23 -2.77
C TRP A 106 21.08 2.08 -3.51
N ILE A 107 21.89 1.27 -2.81
CA ILE A 107 22.29 -0.08 -3.29
C ILE A 107 21.17 -1.07 -2.89
N ALA A 108 19.92 -0.71 -3.19
CA ALA A 108 18.74 -1.19 -2.47
C ALA A 108 17.61 -1.72 -3.36
N HIS A 109 17.91 -2.17 -4.58
CA HIS A 109 16.87 -2.71 -5.47
C HIS A 109 16.98 -4.23 -5.66
N ILE A 110 17.85 -4.94 -4.92
CA ILE A 110 17.75 -6.41 -4.76
C ILE A 110 17.14 -6.63 -3.38
N GLY A 111 15.81 -6.75 -3.36
CA GLY A 111 14.97 -6.65 -2.16
C GLY A 111 13.54 -6.26 -2.53
N ASP A 112 12.70 -5.99 -1.54
CA ASP A 112 11.35 -5.50 -1.79
C ASP A 112 11.36 -4.08 -2.39
N ILE A 113 10.42 -3.81 -3.28
CA ILE A 113 10.17 -2.48 -3.85
C ILE A 113 8.69 -2.15 -3.71
N SER A 114 8.40 -0.87 -3.51
CA SER A 114 7.04 -0.32 -3.57
C SER A 114 6.82 0.32 -4.94
N VAL A 115 5.73 -0.07 -5.60
CA VAL A 115 5.33 0.50 -6.89
C VAL A 115 3.89 0.95 -6.81
N GLU A 116 3.55 2.03 -7.50
CA GLU A 116 2.20 2.58 -7.52
C GLU A 116 1.67 2.71 -8.94
N LYS A 117 0.35 2.68 -9.07
CA LYS A 117 -0.35 2.84 -10.34
C LYS A 117 -0.26 4.28 -10.81
N THR A 118 0.05 4.46 -12.09
CA THR A 118 -0.13 5.75 -12.76
C THR A 118 -1.60 5.96 -13.14
N PRO A 119 -2.00 7.19 -13.51
CA PRO A 119 -3.16 7.46 -14.36
C PRO A 119 -3.56 6.36 -15.35
N ALA A 120 -2.62 5.98 -16.23
CA ALA A 120 -2.89 5.03 -17.30
C ALA A 120 -3.06 3.61 -16.77
N GLY A 121 -2.48 3.29 -15.62
CA GLY A 121 -2.60 1.99 -14.95
C GLY A 121 -3.99 1.71 -14.39
N GLU A 122 -4.74 2.74 -14.01
CA GLU A 122 -6.09 2.55 -13.43
C GLU A 122 -7.11 2.00 -14.44
N THR A 123 -6.89 2.24 -15.73
CA THR A 123 -7.72 1.69 -16.82
C THR A 123 -6.97 0.66 -17.67
N ASP A 124 -5.74 0.31 -17.31
CA ASP A 124 -4.96 -0.65 -18.08
C ASP A 124 -5.47 -2.08 -17.86
N PRO A 125 -5.71 -2.85 -18.92
CA PRO A 125 -6.43 -4.11 -18.80
C PRO A 125 -5.60 -5.19 -18.09
N LEU A 126 -4.27 -5.03 -17.98
CA LEU A 126 -3.42 -5.96 -17.21
C LEU A 126 -3.40 -5.59 -15.74
N VAL A 127 -3.34 -4.30 -15.43
CA VAL A 127 -2.92 -3.86 -14.10
C VAL A 127 -3.99 -3.11 -13.31
N ALA A 128 -5.13 -2.76 -13.90
CA ALA A 128 -6.23 -2.07 -13.22
C ALA A 128 -6.75 -2.84 -11.98
N ALA A 129 -6.78 -4.18 -12.08
CA ALA A 129 -7.23 -5.06 -11.00
C ALA A 129 -6.20 -5.27 -9.87
N LEU A 130 -4.95 -4.80 -10.04
CA LEU A 130 -3.96 -4.84 -8.96
C LEU A 130 -4.33 -3.82 -7.87
N GLY A 131 -3.98 -4.15 -6.62
CA GLY A 131 -4.14 -3.27 -5.46
C GLY A 131 -3.39 -1.94 -5.57
N VAL A 132 -3.58 -1.05 -4.58
CA VAL A 132 -2.94 0.28 -4.53
C VAL A 132 -1.51 0.26 -3.97
N ASP A 133 -1.21 -0.64 -3.02
CA ASP A 133 0.13 -0.88 -2.46
C ASP A 133 0.70 -2.19 -3.02
N VAL A 134 1.37 -2.11 -4.17
CA VAL A 134 2.00 -3.27 -4.80
C VAL A 134 3.46 -3.36 -4.35
N LYS A 135 3.79 -4.48 -3.71
CA LYS A 135 5.16 -4.86 -3.37
C LYS A 135 5.67 -5.89 -4.37
N SER A 136 6.94 -5.80 -4.75
CA SER A 136 7.61 -6.84 -5.55
C SER A 136 9.10 -6.92 -5.29
N ILE A 137 9.84 -7.77 -5.99
CA ILE A 137 11.29 -7.90 -5.86
C ILE A 137 11.98 -7.13 -6.98
N GLY A 138 12.84 -6.18 -6.66
CA GLY A 138 13.55 -5.38 -7.67
C GLY A 138 14.67 -6.13 -8.41
N ALA A 139 15.01 -5.64 -9.61
CA ALA A 139 16.09 -6.15 -10.48
C ALA A 139 17.44 -5.42 -10.27
N GLY A 140 17.71 -4.98 -9.04
CA GLY A 140 18.55 -3.84 -8.70
C GLY A 140 20.04 -3.84 -9.03
N TRP A 141 20.55 -4.81 -9.77
CA TRP A 141 21.99 -4.99 -9.90
C TRP A 141 22.71 -3.81 -10.58
N ASN A 142 22.08 -3.21 -11.58
CA ASN A 142 22.69 -2.16 -12.42
C ASN A 142 21.87 -0.87 -12.49
N ASP A 143 20.75 -0.77 -11.75
CA ASP A 143 19.70 0.26 -11.91
C ASP A 143 19.46 0.56 -13.39
N LEU A 144 19.29 -0.48 -14.23
CA LEU A 144 19.14 -0.30 -15.66
C LEU A 144 17.84 0.43 -15.93
N ARG A 145 17.97 1.62 -16.48
CA ARG A 145 16.83 2.52 -16.59
C ARG A 145 16.20 2.36 -17.96
N VAL A 146 15.03 1.74 -17.97
CA VAL A 146 14.23 1.53 -19.17
C VAL A 146 13.48 2.81 -19.52
N ARG A 147 13.56 3.22 -20.79
CA ARG A 147 12.86 4.36 -21.38
C ARG A 147 12.14 3.89 -22.63
N PRO A 148 10.95 3.31 -22.49
CA PRO A 148 10.18 2.86 -23.64
C PRO A 148 9.70 4.07 -24.45
N LYS A 149 9.71 3.95 -25.79
CA LYS A 149 9.30 5.05 -26.67
C LYS A 149 7.80 4.93 -26.96
N GLY A 150 7.04 5.98 -26.67
CA GLY A 150 5.59 6.01 -26.96
C GLY A 150 4.76 5.00 -26.17
N ALA A 151 5.28 4.47 -25.07
CA ALA A 151 4.59 3.53 -24.22
C ALA A 151 3.82 4.26 -23.10
N ALA A 152 2.67 3.71 -22.73
CA ALA A 152 1.97 4.14 -21.52
C ALA A 152 2.75 3.63 -20.31
N GLN A 153 3.11 4.53 -19.39
CA GLN A 153 3.64 4.13 -18.08
C GLN A 153 2.43 3.79 -17.23
N VAL A 154 2.33 2.56 -16.72
CA VAL A 154 1.14 2.08 -15.98
C VAL A 154 1.44 1.83 -14.50
N PHE A 155 2.72 1.60 -14.15
CA PHE A 155 3.23 1.68 -12.79
C PHE A 155 4.53 2.46 -12.75
N THR A 156 4.79 3.14 -11.63
CA THR A 156 6.03 3.87 -11.30
C THR A 156 6.53 3.45 -9.91
N HIS A 157 7.71 3.93 -9.52
CA HIS A 157 8.21 3.74 -8.16
C HIS A 157 7.45 4.65 -7.19
N SER A 158 7.18 4.15 -5.98
CA SER A 158 6.52 4.95 -4.93
C SER A 158 7.54 5.70 -4.05
N PRO A 159 7.34 6.99 -3.76
CA PRO A 159 6.27 7.87 -4.27
C PRO A 159 6.54 8.41 -5.68
N THR A 160 5.46 8.71 -6.43
CA THR A 160 5.54 9.15 -7.82
C THR A 160 5.93 10.61 -7.88
N HIS A 161 6.93 10.90 -8.70
CA HIS A 161 7.32 12.27 -9.04
C HIS A 161 7.64 12.36 -10.54
N SER A 162 7.71 13.58 -11.08
CA SER A 162 7.88 13.86 -12.53
C SER A 162 9.13 13.26 -13.22
N SER A 163 10.06 12.70 -12.45
CA SER A 163 11.25 12.01 -12.97
C SER A 163 11.35 10.53 -12.57
N THR A 164 10.29 9.99 -11.94
CA THR A 164 10.11 8.55 -11.74
C THR A 164 10.03 7.85 -13.09
N ARG A 165 10.44 6.59 -13.10
CA ARG A 165 10.55 5.77 -14.29
C ARG A 165 9.49 4.67 -14.24
N PRO A 166 9.01 4.20 -15.40
CA PRO A 166 8.04 3.14 -15.42
C PRO A 166 8.62 1.87 -14.79
N GLN A 167 7.88 1.31 -13.84
CA GLN A 167 8.08 -0.03 -13.29
C GLN A 167 7.29 -1.07 -14.07
N ILE A 168 6.12 -0.66 -14.57
CA ILE A 168 5.41 -1.36 -15.64
C ILE A 168 5.06 -0.35 -16.73
N PHE A 169 5.29 -0.73 -17.99
CA PHE A 169 4.87 0.06 -19.15
C PHE A 169 4.15 -0.82 -20.17
N ARG A 170 3.19 -0.24 -20.90
CA ARG A 170 2.50 -0.89 -22.01
C ARG A 170 2.92 -0.29 -23.35
N VAL A 171 3.31 -1.15 -24.28
CA VAL A 171 3.56 -0.84 -25.68
C VAL A 171 2.42 -1.40 -26.54
N GLY A 172 1.89 -0.56 -27.44
CA GLY A 172 0.75 -0.96 -28.27
C GLY A 172 -0.49 -1.29 -27.44
N SER A 173 -1.28 -2.24 -27.92
CA SER A 173 -2.56 -2.64 -27.31
C SER A 173 -2.42 -3.75 -26.27
N ALA A 174 -1.32 -4.52 -26.30
CA ALA A 174 -1.27 -5.84 -25.65
C ALA A 174 0.12 -6.32 -25.20
N ALA A 175 1.13 -5.46 -25.14
CA ALA A 175 2.47 -5.85 -24.69
C ALA A 175 2.92 -5.02 -23.50
N TRP A 176 3.35 -5.67 -22.43
CA TRP A 176 3.79 -5.02 -21.19
C TRP A 176 5.23 -5.38 -20.86
N GLY A 177 6.00 -4.38 -20.42
CA GLY A 177 7.30 -4.58 -19.81
C GLY A 177 7.22 -4.34 -18.30
N VAL A 178 7.70 -5.30 -17.51
CA VAL A 178 7.80 -5.27 -16.05
C VAL A 178 9.28 -5.25 -15.67
N THR A 179 9.75 -4.17 -15.02
CA THR A 179 11.19 -3.98 -14.77
C THR A 179 11.70 -4.63 -13.49
N PHE A 180 10.79 -5.18 -12.69
CA PHE A 180 11.06 -5.94 -11.47
C PHE A 180 10.72 -7.42 -11.69
N HIS A 181 10.92 -8.27 -10.67
CA HIS A 181 10.83 -9.71 -10.74
C HIS A 181 9.67 -10.27 -9.88
N PRO A 182 8.41 -10.20 -10.37
CA PRO A 182 7.27 -10.76 -9.66
C PRO A 182 7.34 -12.29 -9.52
N GLU A 183 8.14 -12.95 -10.36
CA GLU A 183 8.36 -14.41 -10.37
C GLU A 183 9.32 -14.91 -9.29
N ALA A 184 10.12 -14.02 -8.70
CA ALA A 184 11.24 -14.37 -7.85
C ALA A 184 10.86 -14.72 -6.39
N THR A 185 11.80 -15.37 -5.72
CA THR A 185 11.72 -15.77 -4.32
C THR A 185 12.82 -15.13 -3.48
N GLY A 186 12.74 -15.26 -2.15
CA GLY A 186 13.85 -14.87 -1.26
C GLY A 186 15.14 -15.65 -1.55
N ASP A 187 15.03 -16.89 -2.03
CA ASP A 187 16.19 -17.71 -2.41
C ASP A 187 16.85 -17.18 -3.70
N ASP A 188 16.04 -16.68 -4.64
CA ASP A 188 16.55 -15.99 -5.83
C ASP A 188 17.32 -14.73 -5.44
N VAL A 189 16.78 -13.94 -4.51
CA VAL A 189 17.44 -12.75 -3.96
C VAL A 189 18.80 -13.11 -3.33
N ALA A 190 18.85 -14.14 -2.48
CA ALA A 190 20.09 -14.60 -1.87
C ALA A 190 21.13 -15.03 -2.92
N ARG A 191 20.67 -15.80 -3.93
CA ARG A 191 21.50 -16.28 -5.02
C ARG A 191 22.03 -15.14 -5.90
N TRP A 192 21.18 -14.18 -6.26
CA TRP A 192 21.56 -13.00 -7.02
C TRP A 192 22.58 -12.15 -6.25
N LEU A 193 22.40 -11.95 -4.95
CA LEU A 193 23.39 -11.24 -4.13
C LEU A 193 24.74 -11.95 -4.13
N GLY A 194 24.77 -13.27 -3.97
CA GLY A 194 26.04 -14.03 -3.97
C GLY A 194 26.78 -14.04 -5.32
N ILE A 195 26.05 -13.96 -6.44
CA ILE A 195 26.64 -13.94 -7.78
C ILE A 195 27.06 -12.53 -8.17
N PHE A 196 26.20 -11.57 -7.90
CA PHE A 196 26.34 -10.25 -8.44
C PHE A 196 27.08 -9.30 -7.48
N ALA A 197 26.75 -9.27 -6.19
CA ALA A 197 27.53 -8.56 -5.16
C ALA A 197 28.29 -9.53 -4.26
N PRO A 198 29.36 -10.17 -4.77
CA PRO A 198 30.17 -11.08 -3.96
C PRO A 198 30.83 -10.38 -2.76
N GLU A 199 30.89 -9.05 -2.75
CA GLU A 199 31.32 -8.23 -1.62
C GLU A 199 30.26 -8.01 -0.52
N THR A 200 28.99 -8.39 -0.75
CA THR A 200 27.95 -8.34 0.29
C THR A 200 28.28 -9.37 1.36
N SER A 201 28.33 -8.95 2.62
CA SER A 201 28.51 -9.86 3.75
C SER A 201 27.32 -10.81 3.91
N ASP A 202 27.53 -11.95 4.55
CA ASP A 202 26.45 -12.90 4.87
C ASP A 202 25.30 -12.21 5.65
N ASP A 203 25.63 -11.34 6.61
CA ASP A 203 24.65 -10.54 7.35
C ASP A 203 23.87 -9.58 6.43
N GLY A 204 24.53 -8.99 5.43
CA GLY A 204 23.89 -8.12 4.44
C GLY A 204 22.97 -8.88 3.48
N ILE A 205 23.30 -10.14 3.16
CA ILE A 205 22.43 -11.04 2.41
C ILE A 205 21.21 -11.41 3.26
N ALA A 206 21.43 -11.83 4.52
CA ALA A 206 20.36 -12.20 5.44
C ALA A 206 19.37 -11.05 5.64
N LEU A 207 19.85 -9.83 5.88
CA LEU A 207 19.01 -8.64 6.04
C LEU A 207 18.08 -8.40 4.84
N ARG A 208 18.60 -8.50 3.61
CA ARG A 208 17.80 -8.29 2.39
C ARG A 208 16.78 -9.39 2.16
N VAL A 209 17.13 -10.63 2.49
CA VAL A 209 16.20 -11.77 2.44
C VAL A 209 15.09 -11.61 3.48
N ASP A 210 15.42 -11.16 4.69
CA ASP A 210 14.46 -10.95 5.77
C ASP A 210 13.50 -9.79 5.45
N ASN A 211 13.97 -8.71 4.80
CA ASN A 211 13.08 -7.66 4.28
C ASN A 211 12.07 -8.21 3.27
N VAL A 212 12.51 -9.04 2.33
CA VAL A 212 11.60 -9.72 1.37
C VAL A 212 10.62 -10.64 2.10
N ARG A 213 11.06 -11.33 3.15
CA ARG A 213 10.20 -12.19 3.97
C ARG A 213 9.11 -11.41 4.71
N MET A 214 9.45 -10.22 5.23
CA MET A 214 8.50 -9.34 5.93
C MET A 214 7.30 -8.97 5.04
N PHE A 215 7.53 -8.77 3.74
CA PHE A 215 6.49 -8.44 2.76
C PHE A 215 6.06 -9.61 1.87
N LEU A 216 6.45 -10.85 2.20
CA LEU A 216 6.29 -11.99 1.31
C LEU A 216 4.83 -12.25 0.94
N SER A 217 3.89 -12.07 1.87
CA SER A 217 2.46 -12.22 1.59
C SER A 217 1.98 -11.22 0.55
N LYS A 218 2.27 -9.92 0.74
CA LYS A 218 1.93 -8.84 -0.20
C LYS A 218 2.60 -9.02 -1.56
N ILE A 219 3.89 -9.39 -1.58
CA ILE A 219 4.63 -9.69 -2.82
C ILE A 219 3.97 -10.86 -3.56
N THR A 220 3.70 -11.95 -2.85
CA THR A 220 3.09 -13.16 -3.45
C THR A 220 1.71 -12.85 -4.01
N GLU A 221 0.89 -12.11 -3.27
CA GLU A 221 -0.45 -11.74 -3.68
C GLU A 221 -0.43 -10.86 -4.92
N SER A 222 0.36 -9.77 -4.90
CA SER A 222 0.44 -8.84 -6.04
C SER A 222 1.02 -9.52 -7.29
N SER A 223 2.05 -10.35 -7.13
CA SER A 223 2.62 -11.13 -8.23
C SER A 223 1.65 -12.16 -8.80
N ARG A 224 0.86 -12.82 -7.94
CA ARG A 224 -0.18 -13.77 -8.37
C ARG A 224 -1.28 -13.04 -9.14
N GLN A 225 -1.78 -11.93 -8.61
CA GLN A 225 -2.79 -11.12 -9.30
C GLN A 225 -2.32 -10.65 -10.68
N LEU A 226 -1.04 -10.31 -10.83
CA LEU A 226 -0.46 -9.95 -12.13
C LEU A 226 -0.48 -11.15 -13.11
N ALA A 227 -0.07 -12.34 -12.64
CA ALA A 227 -0.08 -13.56 -13.45
C ALA A 227 -1.49 -14.01 -13.83
N GLU A 228 -2.45 -13.93 -12.90
CA GLU A 228 -3.86 -14.23 -13.12
C GLU A 228 -4.51 -13.24 -14.09
N SER A 229 -4.22 -11.94 -13.93
CA SER A 229 -4.70 -10.90 -14.84
C SER A 229 -4.17 -11.12 -16.25
N PHE A 230 -2.88 -11.42 -16.39
CA PHE A 230 -2.29 -11.75 -17.69
C PHE A 230 -2.94 -13.01 -18.30
N SER A 231 -3.17 -14.06 -17.49
CA SER A 231 -3.82 -15.30 -17.94
C SER A 231 -5.26 -15.06 -18.38
N ALA A 232 -6.01 -14.23 -17.66
CA ALA A 232 -7.36 -13.85 -18.03
C ALA A 232 -7.39 -13.07 -19.36
N LEU A 233 -6.44 -12.16 -19.57
CA LEU A 233 -6.27 -11.44 -20.85
C LEU A 233 -5.89 -12.38 -21.99
N ALA A 234 -4.96 -13.29 -21.74
CA ALA A 234 -4.51 -14.29 -22.69
C ALA A 234 -5.66 -15.22 -23.14
N ALA A 235 -6.55 -15.60 -22.23
CA ALA A 235 -7.70 -16.46 -22.53
C ALA A 235 -8.82 -15.72 -23.29
N ARG A 236 -9.02 -14.42 -23.02
CA ARG A 236 -10.07 -13.60 -23.65
C ARG A 236 -9.62 -13.00 -24.99
N GLY A 237 -8.30 -12.87 -25.20
CA GLY A 237 -7.70 -12.05 -26.25
C GLY A 237 -7.81 -10.55 -25.91
N PRO A 238 -6.82 -9.68 -26.23
CA PRO A 238 -6.87 -8.28 -25.86
C PRO A 238 -7.12 -7.38 -27.08
N ARG A 239 -8.05 -6.44 -26.94
CA ARG A 239 -7.93 -5.12 -27.55
C ARG A 239 -8.36 -4.09 -26.51
N LEU A 240 -7.50 -3.12 -26.24
CA LEU A 240 -7.98 -1.79 -25.92
C LEU A 240 -8.58 -1.22 -27.21
N ASP A 241 -9.84 -0.80 -27.17
CA ASP A 241 -10.46 -0.11 -28.31
C ASP A 241 -9.85 1.30 -28.53
N SER A 242 -9.08 1.81 -27.57
CA SER A 242 -8.40 3.10 -27.68
C SER A 242 -6.96 3.08 -27.15
N THR A 243 -6.12 3.84 -27.83
CA THR A 243 -4.77 4.23 -27.38
C THR A 243 -4.79 5.56 -26.61
N GLU A 244 -5.97 6.05 -26.23
CA GLU A 244 -6.09 7.33 -25.54
C GLU A 244 -5.49 7.20 -24.14
N ILE A 245 -4.37 7.89 -23.97
CA ILE A 245 -3.79 8.15 -22.67
C ILE A 245 -4.69 9.24 -22.07
N ILE A 246 -5.45 8.88 -21.04
CA ILE A 246 -6.22 9.82 -20.22
C ILE A 246 -5.27 10.98 -19.87
N SER A 247 -5.71 12.22 -20.09
CA SER A 247 -4.89 13.38 -19.77
C SER A 247 -4.56 13.41 -18.27
N GLN A 248 -3.47 14.10 -17.88
CA GLN A 248 -3.11 14.22 -16.47
C GLN A 248 -4.28 14.82 -15.66
N ASP A 249 -4.98 15.80 -16.21
CA ASP A 249 -6.12 16.46 -15.57
C ASP A 249 -7.29 15.49 -15.34
N GLU A 250 -7.61 14.64 -16.31
CA GLU A 250 -8.65 13.63 -16.18
C GLU A 250 -8.25 12.54 -15.17
N ALA A 251 -6.96 12.19 -15.11
CA ALA A 251 -6.47 11.20 -14.17
C ALA A 251 -6.34 11.72 -12.74
N ASP A 252 -6.05 13.01 -12.58
CA ASP A 252 -6.08 13.69 -11.29
C ASP A 252 -7.52 13.81 -10.82
N SER A 253 -8.46 14.21 -11.70
CA SER A 253 -9.89 14.21 -11.40
C SER A 253 -10.41 12.83 -11.00
N ALA A 254 -9.95 11.77 -11.66
CA ALA A 254 -10.29 10.39 -11.31
C ALA A 254 -9.68 9.97 -9.96
N ALA A 255 -8.45 10.39 -9.65
CA ALA A 255 -7.82 10.13 -8.35
C ALA A 255 -8.55 10.84 -7.21
N GLU A 256 -8.93 12.11 -7.40
CA GLU A 256 -9.75 12.86 -6.45
C GLU A 256 -11.12 12.22 -6.23
N ALA A 257 -11.78 11.79 -7.33
CA ALA A 257 -13.06 11.08 -7.24
C ALA A 257 -12.93 9.73 -6.53
N LYS A 258 -11.83 9.01 -6.75
CA LYS A 258 -11.52 7.74 -6.07
C LYS A 258 -11.31 7.96 -4.57
N ALA A 259 -10.50 8.96 -4.19
CA ALA A 259 -10.28 9.31 -2.79
C ALA A 259 -11.59 9.73 -2.10
N ALA A 260 -12.42 10.55 -2.76
CA ALA A 260 -13.75 10.89 -2.27
C ALA A 260 -14.64 9.65 -2.08
N SER A 261 -14.66 8.74 -3.06
CA SER A 261 -15.42 7.49 -2.95
C SER A 261 -14.90 6.55 -1.85
N ALA A 262 -13.59 6.54 -1.59
CA ALA A 262 -12.98 5.77 -0.51
C ALA A 262 -13.39 6.36 0.85
N LEU A 263 -13.41 7.68 0.98
CA LEU A 263 -13.91 8.38 2.17
C LEU A 263 -15.42 8.17 2.39
N ASP A 264 -16.24 8.17 1.33
CA ASP A 264 -17.66 7.82 1.41
C ASP A 264 -17.86 6.40 1.95
N THR A 265 -17.05 5.45 1.45
CA THR A 265 -17.07 4.06 1.90
C THR A 265 -16.68 3.95 3.37
N LEU A 266 -15.56 4.57 3.74
CA LEU A 266 -15.07 4.61 5.12
C LEU A 266 -16.11 5.21 6.05
N ALA A 267 -16.69 6.36 5.70
CA ALA A 267 -17.76 7.02 6.46
C ALA A 267 -18.97 6.09 6.70
N GLY A 268 -19.31 5.24 5.72
CA GLY A 268 -20.36 4.24 5.84
C GLY A 268 -20.00 3.01 6.68
N GLU A 269 -18.71 2.70 6.84
CA GLU A 269 -18.21 1.60 7.69
C GLU A 269 -18.12 1.97 9.17
N LEU A 270 -18.03 3.27 9.49
CA LEU A 270 -17.90 3.73 10.87
C LEU A 270 -19.23 3.69 11.64
N LEU A 271 -19.13 3.56 12.96
CA LEU A 271 -20.25 3.83 13.85
C LEU A 271 -20.74 5.27 13.67
N ALA A 272 -22.03 5.51 13.90
CA ALA A 272 -22.58 6.85 13.94
C ALA A 272 -21.78 7.75 14.92
N PRO A 273 -21.64 9.06 14.67
CA PRO A 273 -20.71 9.93 15.40
C PRO A 273 -20.79 9.88 16.93
N THR A 274 -22.01 9.87 17.47
CA THR A 274 -22.24 9.70 18.91
C THR A 274 -21.81 8.32 19.40
N ALA A 275 -22.18 7.25 18.69
CA ALA A 275 -21.82 5.89 19.06
C ALA A 275 -20.30 5.64 18.98
N ALA A 276 -19.61 6.23 18.00
CA ALA A 276 -18.15 6.20 17.91
C ALA A 276 -17.48 6.90 19.10
N THR A 277 -18.02 8.07 19.51
CA THR A 277 -17.53 8.81 20.68
C THR A 277 -17.71 7.98 21.96
N GLU A 278 -18.89 7.38 22.16
CA GLU A 278 -19.18 6.55 23.33
C GLU A 278 -18.37 5.24 23.33
N ARG A 279 -18.10 4.66 22.15
CA ARG A 279 -17.17 3.53 22.03
C ARG A 279 -15.77 3.92 22.50
N MET A 280 -15.22 5.01 21.99
CA MET A 280 -13.90 5.48 22.41
C MET A 280 -13.84 5.84 23.90
N ARG A 281 -14.93 6.38 24.47
CA ARG A 281 -15.06 6.60 25.92
C ARG A 281 -14.96 5.29 26.71
N ALA A 282 -15.70 4.26 26.29
CA ALA A 282 -15.66 2.94 26.93
C ALA A 282 -14.28 2.28 26.79
N LEU A 283 -13.62 2.41 25.64
CA LEU A 283 -12.27 1.89 25.42
C LEU A 283 -11.24 2.55 26.32
N ALA A 284 -11.33 3.87 26.56
CA ALA A 284 -10.45 4.54 27.52
C ALA A 284 -10.61 4.02 28.96
N VAL A 285 -11.83 3.65 29.36
CA VAL A 285 -12.09 3.03 30.67
C VAL A 285 -11.54 1.61 30.72
N LEU A 286 -11.75 0.81 29.67
CA LEU A 286 -11.17 -0.53 29.56
C LEU A 286 -9.64 -0.48 29.64
N ASP A 287 -9.03 0.47 28.94
CA ASP A 287 -7.58 0.67 28.91
C ASP A 287 -7.02 1.05 30.29
N ALA A 288 -7.73 1.90 31.03
CA ALA A 288 -7.37 2.25 32.41
C ALA A 288 -7.51 1.09 33.40
N ILE A 289 -8.38 0.11 33.13
CA ILE A 289 -8.44 -1.15 33.89
C ILE A 289 -7.22 -2.01 33.57
N CYS A 290 -6.76 -1.99 32.32
CA CYS A 290 -5.65 -2.81 31.87
C CYS A 290 -4.27 -2.24 32.25
N THR A 291 -4.10 -0.92 32.32
CA THR A 291 -2.81 -0.30 32.64
C THR A 291 -2.95 1.07 33.33
N THR A 292 -2.02 1.37 34.25
CA THR A 292 -1.84 2.72 34.82
C THR A 292 -0.70 3.50 34.14
N THR A 293 0.05 2.84 33.26
CA THR A 293 1.24 3.38 32.61
C THR A 293 1.10 3.30 31.10
N ARG A 294 1.20 4.45 30.41
CA ARG A 294 1.11 4.57 28.94
C ARG A 294 -0.20 4.00 28.37
N PRO A 295 -1.37 4.60 28.68
CA PRO A 295 -2.61 4.21 28.05
C PRO A 295 -2.56 4.47 26.55
N ARG A 296 -3.08 3.53 25.76
CA ARG A 296 -3.37 3.69 24.33
C ARG A 296 -4.59 4.57 24.13
N PHE A 297 -5.63 4.35 24.94
CA PHE A 297 -6.90 5.08 24.84
C PHE A 297 -7.03 6.10 25.96
N THR A 298 -7.34 7.34 25.62
CA THR A 298 -7.62 8.41 26.59
C THR A 298 -8.95 9.08 26.28
N CYS A 299 -9.69 9.47 27.32
CA CYS A 299 -10.93 10.22 27.15
C CYS A 299 -11.09 11.24 28.27
N THR A 300 -11.49 12.47 27.91
CA THR A 300 -11.80 13.53 28.87
C THR A 300 -13.07 14.27 28.43
N SER A 301 -13.94 14.57 29.39
CA SER A 301 -15.16 15.35 29.20
C SER A 301 -15.13 16.57 30.11
N SER A 302 -15.16 17.78 29.52
CA SER A 302 -15.17 19.03 30.27
C SER A 302 -15.89 20.14 29.48
N GLY A 303 -16.73 20.92 30.15
CA GLY A 303 -17.36 22.11 29.56
C GLY A 303 -18.16 21.86 28.27
N GLY A 304 -18.94 20.77 28.21
CA GLY A 304 -19.72 20.40 27.01
C GLY A 304 -18.94 19.71 25.90
N MET A 305 -17.63 19.51 26.09
CA MET A 305 -16.73 18.91 25.11
C MET A 305 -16.18 17.57 25.61
N THR A 306 -16.28 16.53 24.80
CA THR A 306 -15.62 15.23 25.01
C THR A 306 -14.53 15.05 23.97
N ILE A 307 -13.29 14.76 24.38
CA ILE A 307 -12.24 14.29 23.49
C ILE A 307 -11.85 12.88 23.89
N ALA A 308 -11.89 11.96 22.94
CA ALA A 308 -11.35 10.61 23.08
C ALA A 308 -10.28 10.36 22.01
N ARG A 309 -9.18 9.69 22.36
CA ARG A 309 -8.02 9.47 21.46
C ARG A 309 -7.47 8.07 21.59
N LEU A 310 -6.89 7.58 20.51
CA LEU A 310 -5.97 6.46 20.44
C LEU A 310 -4.57 7.00 20.10
N ASP A 311 -3.57 6.54 20.84
CA ASP A 311 -2.15 6.68 20.52
C ASP A 311 -1.54 5.28 20.40
N GLU A 312 -1.07 4.93 19.20
CA GLU A 312 -0.46 3.61 18.95
C GLU A 312 1.01 3.56 19.38
N GLY A 313 1.59 4.68 19.83
CA GLY A 313 2.97 4.78 20.28
C GLY A 313 4.02 4.78 19.16
N GLY A 314 3.60 4.60 17.89
CA GLY A 314 4.44 4.61 16.70
C GLY A 314 4.50 5.95 15.94
N GLY A 315 3.77 6.97 16.41
CA GLY A 315 3.61 8.26 15.71
C GLY A 315 2.21 8.46 15.13
N ASP A 316 1.47 7.37 14.94
CA ASP A 316 0.11 7.35 14.42
C ASP A 316 -0.92 7.58 15.52
N ARG A 317 -1.87 8.45 15.24
CA ARG A 317 -2.84 8.93 16.23
C ARG A 317 -4.17 9.21 15.57
N PHE A 318 -5.26 8.85 16.24
CA PHE A 318 -6.58 9.35 15.87
C PHE A 318 -7.41 9.67 17.11
N GLY A 319 -8.41 10.53 16.94
CA GLY A 319 -9.31 10.91 18.01
C GLY A 319 -10.64 11.45 17.52
N ILE A 320 -11.58 11.53 18.45
CA ILE A 320 -12.91 12.09 18.26
C ILE A 320 -13.13 13.19 19.28
N ALA A 321 -13.45 14.38 18.81
CA ALA A 321 -13.89 15.51 19.62
C ALA A 321 -15.39 15.76 19.37
N ARG A 322 -16.20 15.62 20.41
CA ARG A 322 -17.63 15.95 20.41
C ARG A 322 -17.87 17.24 21.18
N THR A 323 -18.62 18.14 20.58
CA THR A 323 -19.08 19.42 21.15
C THR A 323 -20.59 19.53 20.98
N ASP A 324 -21.18 20.62 21.47
CA ASP A 324 -22.60 20.93 21.21
C ASP A 324 -22.86 21.28 19.74
N ASP A 325 -21.84 21.74 19.01
CA ASP A 325 -21.94 22.17 17.61
C ASP A 325 -21.66 21.04 16.60
N GLY A 326 -21.16 19.89 17.06
CA GLY A 326 -20.89 18.74 16.21
C GLY A 326 -19.79 17.82 16.73
N VAL A 327 -19.44 16.84 15.90
CA VAL A 327 -18.39 15.85 16.13
C VAL A 327 -17.32 16.00 15.06
N LEU A 328 -16.06 16.01 15.47
CA LEU A 328 -14.88 15.91 14.60
C LEU A 328 -14.16 14.60 14.93
N LEU A 329 -13.96 13.76 13.92
CA LEU A 329 -12.98 12.68 13.94
C LEU A 329 -11.77 13.14 13.16
N TRP A 330 -10.60 12.97 13.77
CA TRP A 330 -9.30 13.39 13.27
C TRP A 330 -8.34 12.21 13.31
N ALA A 331 -7.51 12.05 12.28
CA ALA A 331 -6.40 11.12 12.29
C ALA A 331 -5.13 11.70 11.67
N PHE A 332 -4.00 11.15 12.08
CA PHE A 332 -2.67 11.43 11.57
C PHE A 332 -1.90 10.13 11.41
N ASP A 333 -1.50 9.86 10.17
CA ASP A 333 -0.63 8.77 9.76
C ASP A 333 0.68 9.35 9.24
N HIS A 334 1.79 8.96 9.87
CA HIS A 334 3.10 9.50 9.51
C HIS A 334 3.64 8.96 8.18
N GLU A 335 3.15 7.80 7.71
CA GLU A 335 3.50 7.20 6.41
C GLU A 335 2.61 7.72 5.27
N SER A 336 1.50 8.41 5.59
CA SER A 336 0.60 8.95 4.60
C SER A 336 1.33 9.95 3.67
N PRO A 337 1.06 9.93 2.35
CA PRO A 337 1.56 10.96 1.43
C PRO A 337 1.04 12.35 1.77
N MET A 338 -0.01 12.44 2.59
CA MET A 338 -0.63 13.69 3.03
C MET A 338 -0.03 14.24 4.33
N ASN A 339 1.00 13.59 4.89
CA ASN A 339 1.66 14.00 6.11
C ASN A 339 2.18 15.45 6.03
N ILE A 340 1.74 16.29 6.98
CA ILE A 340 2.13 17.70 7.03
C ILE A 340 3.63 17.93 7.25
N ALA A 341 4.34 16.99 7.88
CA ALA A 341 5.79 17.10 8.08
C ALA A 341 6.55 17.11 6.75
N GLU A 342 6.05 16.39 5.75
CA GLU A 342 6.62 16.34 4.39
C GLU A 342 6.10 17.49 3.52
N THR A 343 4.82 17.84 3.68
CA THR A 343 4.12 18.76 2.77
C THR A 343 4.14 20.22 3.23
N GLY A 344 4.42 20.50 4.51
CA GLY A 344 4.53 21.84 5.10
C GLY A 344 3.21 22.58 5.36
N GLU A 345 2.08 22.04 4.91
CA GLU A 345 0.73 22.60 5.12
C GLU A 345 -0.33 21.49 5.06
N VAL A 346 -1.53 21.76 5.60
CA VAL A 346 -2.64 20.80 5.56
C VAL A 346 -2.99 20.48 4.11
N TRP A 347 -3.28 19.21 3.83
CA TRP A 347 -3.55 18.73 2.48
C TRP A 347 -4.73 19.48 1.83
N PRO A 348 -4.62 19.92 0.56
CA PRO A 348 -5.65 20.70 -0.11
C PRO A 348 -6.97 19.91 -0.20
N GLY A 349 -8.07 20.57 0.14
CA GLY A 349 -9.42 19.98 0.12
C GLY A 349 -9.76 19.10 1.31
N LEU A 350 -8.81 18.74 2.18
CA LEU A 350 -9.05 17.82 3.31
C LEU A 350 -10.06 18.35 4.33
N LEU A 351 -10.01 19.66 4.60
CA LEU A 351 -10.92 20.36 5.52
C LEU A 351 -12.00 21.17 4.78
N GLU A 352 -12.17 20.95 3.47
CA GLU A 352 -13.17 21.66 2.67
C GLU A 352 -14.58 21.34 3.17
N GLY A 353 -15.34 22.36 3.57
CA GLY A 353 -16.70 22.18 4.10
C GLY A 353 -16.77 21.87 5.61
N LEU A 354 -15.65 21.86 6.32
CA LEU A 354 -15.63 21.73 7.78
C LEU A 354 -16.43 22.89 8.43
N PRO A 355 -17.42 22.61 9.31
CA PRO A 355 -18.18 23.65 9.99
C PRO A 355 -17.29 24.58 10.82
N GLU A 356 -17.54 25.89 10.72
CA GLU A 356 -16.78 26.94 11.42
C GLU A 356 -16.54 26.66 12.93
N PRO A 357 -17.53 26.16 13.71
CA PRO A 357 -17.32 25.86 15.13
C PRO A 357 -16.30 24.73 15.40
N LEU A 358 -16.06 23.84 14.43
CA LEU A 358 -15.16 22.70 14.58
C LEU A 358 -13.72 23.02 14.15
N VAL A 359 -13.51 24.06 13.35
CA VAL A 359 -12.17 24.47 12.86
C VAL A 359 -11.14 24.64 13.99
N PRO A 360 -11.45 25.30 15.13
CA PRO A 360 -10.47 25.47 16.21
C PRO A 360 -10.02 24.15 16.87
N LEU A 361 -10.79 23.07 16.72
CA LEU A 361 -10.40 21.76 17.24
C LEU A 361 -9.19 21.21 16.49
N CYS A 362 -9.14 21.41 15.17
CA CYS A 362 -8.03 20.97 14.31
C CYS A 362 -6.69 21.59 14.69
N GLU A 363 -6.67 22.76 15.33
CA GLU A 363 -5.45 23.47 15.75
C GLU A 363 -5.13 23.23 17.24
N SER A 364 -5.99 22.51 17.95
CA SER A 364 -5.89 22.35 19.39
C SER A 364 -4.76 21.39 19.78
N GLU A 365 -3.98 21.79 20.80
CA GLU A 365 -2.99 20.92 21.44
C GLU A 365 -3.63 19.62 21.96
N LYS A 366 -4.92 19.67 22.34
CA LYS A 366 -5.63 18.50 22.85
C LYS A 366 -5.77 17.38 21.82
N LEU A 367 -5.87 17.71 20.52
CA LEU A 367 -5.87 16.73 19.44
C LEU A 367 -4.46 16.51 18.89
N ASN A 368 -3.74 17.57 18.55
CA ASN A 368 -2.44 17.49 17.87
C ASN A 368 -1.25 17.11 18.77
N GLY A 369 -1.38 17.25 20.09
CA GLY A 369 -0.28 17.17 21.04
C GLY A 369 0.57 18.45 21.14
N GLU A 370 0.60 19.28 20.10
CA GLU A 370 1.23 20.60 20.09
C GLU A 370 0.27 21.64 19.47
N PRO A 371 0.29 22.91 19.92
CA PRO A 371 -0.53 23.96 19.32
C PRO A 371 0.05 24.42 17.98
N GLY A 372 -0.82 24.80 17.04
CA GLY A 372 -0.40 25.40 15.77
C GLY A 372 -0.95 24.67 14.55
N THR A 373 -0.07 24.40 13.58
CA THR A 373 -0.49 23.84 12.29
C THR A 373 -1.08 22.44 12.48
N PRO A 374 -2.30 22.16 11.99
CA PRO A 374 -2.95 20.87 12.18
C PRO A 374 -2.15 19.71 11.57
N SER A 375 -1.78 18.71 12.40
CA SER A 375 -1.21 17.45 11.90
C SER A 375 -2.35 16.51 11.54
N ILE A 376 -2.85 16.59 10.31
CA ILE A 376 -4.06 15.87 9.88
C ILE A 376 -3.81 15.19 8.53
N THR A 377 -4.13 13.90 8.47
CA THR A 377 -4.22 13.12 7.23
C THR A 377 -5.65 12.60 6.97
N LEU A 378 -6.52 12.60 7.99
CA LEU A 378 -7.96 12.39 7.82
C LEU A 378 -8.76 13.32 8.72
N ALA A 379 -9.83 13.91 8.17
CA ALA A 379 -10.86 14.58 8.94
C ALA A 379 -12.25 14.13 8.47
N LEU A 380 -13.06 13.63 9.40
CA LEU A 380 -14.50 13.40 9.22
C LEU A 380 -15.25 14.25 10.23
N TRP A 381 -16.40 14.82 9.88
CA TRP A 381 -17.21 15.62 10.79
C TRP A 381 -18.69 15.32 10.67
N SER A 382 -19.47 15.72 11.68
CA SER A 382 -20.92 15.64 11.63
C SER A 382 -21.57 16.70 12.51
N THR A 383 -22.66 17.30 12.02
CA THR A 383 -23.62 18.09 12.82
C THR A 383 -24.95 17.34 13.03
N GLY A 384 -25.01 16.07 12.62
CA GLY A 384 -26.16 15.18 12.75
C GLY A 384 -25.73 13.73 13.00
N GLU A 385 -26.36 12.77 12.30
CA GLU A 385 -26.12 11.33 12.54
C GLU A 385 -25.13 10.68 11.56
N THR A 386 -24.68 11.41 10.53
CA THR A 386 -23.84 10.85 9.46
C THR A 386 -22.53 11.60 9.33
N TRP A 387 -21.43 10.87 9.12
CA TRP A 387 -20.14 11.46 8.81
C TRP A 387 -20.15 12.18 7.46
N GLN A 388 -19.39 13.27 7.40
CA GLN A 388 -19.08 14.07 6.23
C GLN A 388 -17.57 14.26 6.16
N HIS A 389 -17.06 14.59 4.98
CA HIS A 389 -15.63 14.81 4.76
C HIS A 389 -15.41 15.84 3.66
N GLY A 390 -14.17 16.30 3.54
CA GLY A 390 -13.75 17.20 2.47
C GLY A 390 -13.53 16.46 1.15
N ALA A 391 -12.98 17.15 0.16
CA ALA A 391 -12.62 16.55 -1.12
C ALA A 391 -11.11 16.72 -1.35
N PRO A 392 -10.26 15.85 -0.77
CA PRO A 392 -8.82 15.91 -0.94
C PRO A 392 -8.42 16.01 -2.42
N LYS A 393 -7.49 16.92 -2.71
CA LYS A 393 -7.06 17.25 -4.08
C LYS A 393 -5.72 16.65 -4.42
N VAL A 394 -5.45 16.43 -5.71
CA VAL A 394 -4.09 16.10 -6.14
C VAL A 394 -3.18 17.31 -5.88
N ARG A 395 -2.00 17.06 -5.30
CA ARG A 395 -1.01 18.10 -4.99
C ARG A 395 0.33 17.74 -5.61
N GLU A 396 0.82 18.61 -6.50
CA GLU A 396 2.13 18.45 -7.14
C GLU A 396 2.36 17.06 -7.80
N GLY A 397 1.27 16.43 -8.29
CA GLY A 397 1.27 15.09 -8.88
C GLY A 397 1.18 13.94 -7.87
N ILE A 398 1.14 14.23 -6.57
CA ILE A 398 0.92 13.27 -5.49
C ILE A 398 -0.58 13.15 -5.23
N ARG A 399 -1.07 11.91 -5.18
CA ARG A 399 -2.48 11.59 -5.03
C ARG A 399 -2.87 11.54 -3.55
N PRO A 400 -4.06 12.02 -3.18
CA PRO A 400 -4.58 11.80 -1.83
C PRO A 400 -4.90 10.33 -1.63
N GLU A 401 -4.65 9.84 -0.42
CA GLU A 401 -4.93 8.46 0.00
C GLU A 401 -5.71 8.46 1.32
N GLU A 402 -6.66 7.56 1.47
CA GLU A 402 -7.41 7.43 2.71
C GLU A 402 -6.54 6.90 3.86
N THR A 403 -6.56 7.57 5.02
CA THR A 403 -5.95 7.07 6.26
C THR A 403 -7.00 6.29 7.05
N ASP A 404 -7.03 4.95 6.96
CA ASP A 404 -8.07 4.14 7.61
C ASP A 404 -7.57 3.09 8.63
N SER A 405 -6.29 2.73 8.57
CA SER A 405 -5.69 1.60 9.30
C SER A 405 -5.96 1.64 10.82
N MET A 406 -5.85 2.83 11.43
CA MET A 406 -6.02 3.05 12.86
C MET A 406 -7.49 3.18 13.33
N LEU A 407 -8.46 3.23 12.41
CA LEU A 407 -9.87 3.46 12.74
C LEU A 407 -10.63 2.18 13.12
N GLY A 408 -9.93 1.04 13.19
CA GLY A 408 -10.55 -0.26 13.45
C GLY A 408 -11.44 -0.27 14.70
N SER A 409 -11.08 0.46 15.76
CA SER A 409 -11.84 0.52 17.03
C SER A 409 -13.21 1.19 16.91
N VAL A 410 -13.48 1.94 15.84
CA VAL A 410 -14.74 2.65 15.59
C VAL A 410 -15.47 2.16 14.34
N LYS A 411 -15.00 1.11 13.66
CA LYS A 411 -15.73 0.42 12.59
C LYS A 411 -16.96 -0.31 13.17
N ALA A 412 -18.11 -0.15 12.52
CA ALA A 412 -19.39 -0.72 12.96
C ALA A 412 -19.41 -2.25 12.97
N ALA A 413 -18.64 -2.88 12.08
CA ALA A 413 -18.49 -4.34 12.02
C ALA A 413 -17.71 -4.91 13.21
N ARG A 414 -16.92 -4.09 13.93
CA ARG A 414 -16.09 -4.57 15.04
C ARG A 414 -16.93 -4.83 16.28
N THR A 415 -16.94 -6.08 16.72
CA THR A 415 -17.74 -6.59 17.82
C THR A 415 -17.00 -6.49 19.16
N GLY A 416 -17.72 -6.70 20.27
CA GLY A 416 -17.09 -6.80 21.60
C GLY A 416 -16.13 -7.98 21.73
N ALA A 417 -16.32 -9.05 20.96
CA ALA A 417 -15.37 -10.17 20.91
C ALA A 417 -14.05 -9.76 20.23
N ASP A 418 -14.11 -9.03 19.12
CA ASP A 418 -12.91 -8.54 18.42
C ASP A 418 -12.12 -7.52 19.27
N ILE A 419 -12.83 -6.73 20.08
CA ILE A 419 -12.21 -5.80 21.04
C ILE A 419 -11.59 -6.56 22.21
N ALA A 420 -12.27 -7.59 22.73
CA ALA A 420 -11.72 -8.44 23.79
C ALA A 420 -10.46 -9.17 23.32
N GLU A 421 -10.43 -9.70 22.10
CA GLU A 421 -9.25 -10.34 21.51
C GLU A 421 -8.08 -9.35 21.38
N ASP A 422 -8.33 -8.13 20.87
CA ASP A 422 -7.30 -7.08 20.74
C ASP A 422 -6.68 -6.69 22.08
N PHE A 423 -7.52 -6.37 23.07
CA PHE A 423 -7.05 -6.01 24.40
C PHE A 423 -6.40 -7.19 25.12
N GLY A 424 -6.94 -8.40 24.93
CA GLY A 424 -6.40 -9.62 25.51
C GLY A 424 -5.00 -9.91 25.00
N HIS A 425 -4.78 -9.84 23.69
CA HIS A 425 -3.45 -9.98 23.08
C HIS A 425 -2.50 -8.86 23.50
N TYR A 426 -2.95 -7.60 23.53
CA TYR A 426 -2.07 -6.48 23.84
C TYR A 426 -1.62 -6.46 25.31
N TYR A 427 -2.53 -6.79 26.24
CA TYR A 427 -2.29 -6.73 27.68
C TYR A 427 -1.98 -8.07 28.35
N ASP A 428 -1.88 -9.14 27.57
CA ASP A 428 -1.71 -10.52 28.04
C ASP A 428 -2.80 -10.93 29.05
N LEU A 429 -4.06 -10.81 28.62
CA LEU A 429 -5.25 -11.09 29.41
C LEU A 429 -6.20 -12.06 28.67
N ASP A 430 -6.82 -12.98 29.40
CA ASP A 430 -7.86 -13.86 28.89
C ASP A 430 -9.22 -13.16 28.87
N LEU A 431 -9.44 -12.27 27.91
CA LEU A 431 -10.68 -11.50 27.79
C LEU A 431 -11.70 -12.15 26.85
N THR A 432 -12.98 -11.98 27.18
CA THR A 432 -14.10 -12.36 26.32
C THR A 432 -15.06 -11.19 26.14
N SER A 433 -16.02 -11.33 25.23
CA SER A 433 -17.07 -10.30 25.07
C SER A 433 -17.85 -10.05 26.37
N ARG A 434 -17.93 -11.02 27.29
CA ARG A 434 -18.62 -10.83 28.59
C ARG A 434 -17.96 -9.79 29.48
N ASP A 435 -16.65 -9.57 29.30
CA ASP A 435 -15.87 -8.63 30.07
C ASP A 435 -15.98 -7.21 29.48
N VAL A 436 -16.12 -7.13 28.15
CA VAL A 436 -16.07 -5.89 27.37
C VAL A 436 -17.48 -5.33 27.07
N ASP A 437 -18.45 -6.17 26.71
CA ASP A 437 -19.80 -5.76 26.31
C ASP A 437 -20.50 -4.85 27.34
N PRO A 438 -20.41 -5.10 28.66
CA PRO A 438 -21.00 -4.19 29.65
C PRO A 438 -20.45 -2.76 29.59
N LEU A 439 -19.14 -2.61 29.30
CA LEU A 439 -18.50 -1.31 29.14
C LEU A 439 -18.96 -0.62 27.85
N LEU A 440 -19.00 -1.36 26.75
CA LEU A 440 -19.48 -0.85 25.46
C LEU A 440 -20.96 -0.45 25.49
N ALA A 441 -21.75 -1.08 26.37
CA ALA A 441 -23.16 -0.75 26.60
C ALA A 441 -23.37 0.45 27.54
N GLY A 442 -22.30 1.03 28.11
CA GLY A 442 -22.40 2.15 29.05
C GLY A 442 -22.94 1.75 30.43
N THR A 443 -22.78 0.49 30.83
CA THR A 443 -23.18 0.03 32.17
C THR A 443 -22.36 0.78 33.23
N PRO A 444 -22.98 1.31 34.31
CA PRO A 444 -22.26 1.96 35.40
C PRO A 444 -21.12 1.09 35.93
N LEU A 445 -19.91 1.63 35.90
CA LEU A 445 -18.68 0.94 36.27
C LEU A 445 -18.67 0.65 37.78
N THR A 446 -18.32 -0.59 38.14
CA THR A 446 -18.17 -1.03 39.53
C THR A 446 -16.76 -1.60 39.76
N PRO A 447 -16.29 -1.64 41.03
CA PRO A 447 -15.04 -2.34 41.37
C PRO A 447 -15.05 -3.81 40.96
N ALA A 448 -16.22 -4.47 41.00
CA ALA A 448 -16.35 -5.87 40.63
C ALA A 448 -16.14 -6.10 39.12
N MET A 449 -16.62 -5.20 38.27
CA MET A 449 -16.38 -5.26 36.82
C MET A 449 -14.89 -5.08 36.51
N ALA A 450 -14.22 -4.10 37.14
CA ALA A 450 -12.79 -3.89 36.96
C ALA A 450 -11.97 -5.12 37.40
N ALA A 451 -12.30 -5.69 38.58
CA ALA A 451 -11.64 -6.88 39.10
C ALA A 451 -11.90 -8.15 38.26
N GLN A 452 -13.01 -8.22 37.53
CA GLN A 452 -13.29 -9.31 36.60
C GLN A 452 -12.37 -9.27 35.38
N ILE A 453 -12.09 -8.07 34.84
CA ILE A 453 -11.18 -7.87 33.71
C ILE A 453 -9.71 -8.04 34.14
N ARG A 454 -9.34 -7.43 35.27
CA ARG A 454 -8.00 -7.53 35.85
C ARG A 454 -8.08 -7.50 37.38
N ALA A 455 -7.70 -8.61 38.01
CA ALA A 455 -7.84 -8.79 39.47
C ALA A 455 -7.07 -7.72 40.28
N GLU A 456 -5.94 -7.27 39.75
CA GLU A 456 -5.05 -6.27 40.33
C GLU A 456 -5.30 -4.82 39.84
N ALA A 457 -6.43 -4.56 39.16
CA ALA A 457 -6.77 -3.23 38.69
C ALA A 457 -6.78 -2.19 39.83
N ASP A 458 -6.14 -1.04 39.61
CA ASP A 458 -6.17 0.08 40.53
C ASP A 458 -7.52 0.81 40.42
N TRP A 459 -8.44 0.48 41.32
CA TRP A 459 -9.79 1.05 41.29
C TRP A 459 -9.82 2.57 41.43
N ASP A 460 -8.94 3.17 42.23
CA ASP A 460 -8.93 4.62 42.40
C ASP A 460 -8.47 5.32 41.11
N HIS A 461 -7.48 4.75 40.42
CA HIS A 461 -7.09 5.20 39.09
C HIS A 461 -8.23 5.04 38.07
N VAL A 462 -8.81 3.84 37.97
CA VAL A 462 -9.88 3.51 37.03
C VAL A 462 -11.08 4.43 37.22
N ARG A 463 -11.52 4.64 38.46
CA ARG A 463 -12.61 5.56 38.80
C ARG A 463 -12.28 6.99 38.38
N THR A 464 -11.07 7.46 38.66
CA THR A 464 -10.63 8.82 38.28
C THR A 464 -10.68 9.01 36.76
N VAL A 465 -10.22 8.01 35.98
CA VAL A 465 -10.29 8.05 34.52
C VAL A 465 -11.74 8.00 34.04
N ALA A 466 -12.58 7.14 34.61
CA ALA A 466 -13.99 7.04 34.24
C ALA A 466 -14.76 8.34 34.51
N GLU A 467 -14.56 8.96 35.68
CA GLU A 467 -15.16 10.25 36.03
C GLU A 467 -14.67 11.38 35.11
N ALA A 468 -13.36 11.45 34.84
CA ALA A 468 -12.78 12.44 33.92
C ALA A 468 -13.28 12.23 32.48
N ALA A 469 -13.46 10.97 32.07
CA ALA A 469 -14.04 10.61 30.78
C ALA A 469 -15.54 10.91 30.73
N GLY A 470 -16.23 11.12 31.86
CA GLY A 470 -17.69 11.23 31.94
C GLY A 470 -18.43 9.91 31.73
N TYR A 471 -17.77 8.79 31.99
CA TYR A 471 -18.36 7.44 31.96
C TYR A 471 -19.12 7.19 33.30
N PRO A 472 -20.29 6.53 33.30
CA PRO A 472 -21.05 6.32 34.52
C PRO A 472 -20.32 5.40 35.51
N VAL A 473 -20.28 5.77 36.79
CA VAL A 473 -19.69 5.00 37.90
C VAL A 473 -20.76 4.79 38.98
N ALA A 474 -20.83 3.59 39.56
CA ALA A 474 -21.83 3.18 40.54
C ALA A 474 -21.33 3.21 41.99
#